data_AF-A0A9N8HWA8-F1
#
_entry.id   AF-A0A9N8HWA8-F1
#
_cell.length_a   1.000
_cell.length_b   1.000
_cell.length_c   1.000
_cell.angle_alpha   90.00
_cell.angle_beta   90.00
_cell.angle_gamma   90.00
#
_symmetry.space_group_name_H-M   'P 1'
#
loop_
_entity.id
_entity.type
_entity.pdbx_description
1 polymer ?
#
loop_
_entity_poly.entity_id
_entity_poly.type
_entity_poly.pdbx_seq_one_letter_code
_entity_poly.pdbx_strand_id
1 'polypeptide(L)'
;MTSYRLIGGKQAIANDGEDVEQIKEMMKDGCLQMSRCCSLIIGFIIGCFIQCSTLGANFMMTTLYGKEVYFTETFIVISLAWCFVTSIMGVAVLLFLRSLVVTAFYATNTSRQDEAVLEAKENYMVQVIENIEQFFAVGSLVGVGSAWTVTDILLGMQSHVYHSLLTVCIALIWCKCAMKHSKTIAKDEKASIDNNDLSTPLVGKEVVIQVV
;
A
#
# COMPACT_ATOMS: atom_id res chain seq x y z
N MET A 1 -15.57 6.38 -32.82
CA MET A 1 -14.60 7.48 -32.98
C MET A 1 -15.22 8.70 -32.32
N THR A 2 -14.84 8.97 -31.06
CA THR A 2 -15.57 9.92 -30.21
C THR A 2 -14.76 11.21 -30.16
N SER A 3 -15.26 12.25 -30.83
CA SER A 3 -14.60 13.55 -30.97
C SER A 3 -15.07 14.48 -29.86
N TYR A 4 -14.17 14.93 -29.00
CA TYR A 4 -14.45 15.92 -27.96
C TYR A 4 -14.10 17.31 -28.49
N ARG A 5 -15.08 18.21 -28.47
CA ARG A 5 -14.93 19.61 -28.93
C ARG A 5 -14.80 20.50 -27.69
N LEU A 6 -13.59 20.98 -27.39
CA LEU A 6 -13.36 21.99 -26.35
C LEU A 6 -14.01 23.32 -26.79
N ILE A 7 -14.87 23.87 -25.93
CA ILE A 7 -15.53 25.16 -26.10
C ILE A 7 -14.49 26.24 -25.77
N GLY A 8 -13.83 26.75 -26.81
CA GLY A 8 -12.81 27.80 -26.68
C GLY A 8 -11.88 27.80 -27.87
N GLY A 9 -12.33 28.38 -28.98
CA GLY A 9 -11.62 28.38 -30.26
C GLY A 9 -10.27 29.09 -30.20
N LYS A 10 -9.21 28.29 -30.25
CA LYS A 10 -7.94 28.62 -30.90
C LYS A 10 -7.47 27.34 -31.59
N GLN A 11 -7.46 27.33 -32.92
CA GLN A 11 -6.78 26.28 -33.69
C GLN A 11 -5.28 26.43 -33.41
N ALA A 12 -4.77 25.66 -32.46
CA ALA A 12 -3.35 25.39 -32.36
C ALA A 12 -3.00 24.47 -33.53
N ILE A 13 -2.06 24.92 -34.36
CA ILE A 13 -1.47 24.12 -35.42
C ILE A 13 -0.67 23.01 -34.72
N ALA A 14 -1.05 21.78 -35.05
CA ALA A 14 -0.57 20.51 -34.53
C ALA A 14 0.88 20.50 -34.01
N ASN A 15 0.98 20.44 -32.68
CA ASN A 15 1.92 19.58 -31.98
C ASN A 15 1.13 18.42 -31.33
N ASP A 16 0.11 17.93 -32.05
CA ASP A 16 -0.99 17.05 -31.57
C ASP A 16 -0.53 15.74 -30.92
N GLY A 17 0.73 15.34 -31.10
CA GLY A 17 1.32 14.16 -30.43
C GLY A 17 1.78 14.46 -29.00
N GLU A 18 2.50 15.57 -28.79
CA GLU A 18 3.07 15.93 -27.49
C GLU A 18 1.98 16.32 -26.48
N ASP A 19 0.94 17.02 -26.93
CA ASP A 19 -0.18 17.42 -26.07
C ASP A 19 -0.99 16.19 -25.59
N VAL A 20 -1.14 15.17 -26.43
CA VAL A 20 -1.87 13.93 -26.07
C VAL A 20 -1.06 13.07 -25.10
N GLU A 21 0.28 13.02 -25.24
CA GLU A 21 1.13 12.34 -24.27
C GLU A 21 1.16 13.06 -22.92
N GLN A 22 1.32 14.39 -22.90
CA GLN A 22 1.28 15.15 -21.65
C GLN A 22 -0.05 15.00 -20.92
N ILE A 23 -1.18 15.01 -21.62
CA ILE A 23 -2.50 14.78 -21.02
C ILE A 23 -2.59 13.37 -20.42
N LYS A 24 -2.06 12.35 -21.10
CA LYS A 24 -2.02 10.98 -20.56
C LYS A 24 -1.15 10.86 -19.30
N GLU A 25 0.00 11.53 -19.27
CA GLU A 25 0.87 11.54 -18.10
C GLU A 25 0.21 12.23 -16.90
N MET A 26 -0.41 13.40 -17.11
CA MET A 26 -1.15 14.10 -16.04
C MET A 26 -2.31 13.25 -15.48
N MET A 27 -3.06 12.54 -16.34
CA MET A 27 -4.13 11.65 -15.89
C MET A 27 -3.58 10.44 -15.10
N LYS A 28 -2.44 9.90 -15.51
CA LYS A 28 -1.77 8.77 -14.85
C LYS A 28 -1.31 9.15 -13.44
N ASP A 29 -0.73 10.34 -13.28
CA ASP A 29 -0.28 10.84 -11.98
C ASP A 29 -1.45 11.11 -11.02
N GLY A 30 -2.54 11.70 -11.53
CA GLY A 30 -3.75 11.90 -10.74
C GLY A 30 -4.37 10.58 -10.25
N CYS A 31 -4.41 9.57 -11.12
CA CYS A 31 -4.91 8.23 -10.77
C CYS A 31 -4.03 7.55 -9.71
N LEU A 32 -2.70 7.61 -9.87
CA LEU A 32 -1.74 7.10 -8.89
C LEU A 32 -1.90 7.79 -7.53
N GLN A 33 -2.00 9.12 -7.52
CA GLN A 33 -2.18 9.88 -6.29
C GLN A 33 -3.48 9.51 -5.58
N MET A 34 -4.58 9.38 -6.32
CA MET A 34 -5.86 8.94 -5.74
C MET A 34 -5.75 7.53 -5.17
N SER A 35 -5.12 6.59 -5.90
CA SER A 35 -4.89 5.22 -5.43
C SER A 35 -4.09 5.17 -4.12
N ARG A 36 -3.04 6.00 -4.01
CA ARG A 36 -2.24 6.13 -2.77
C ARG A 36 -3.09 6.63 -1.60
N CYS A 37 -3.91 7.64 -1.83
CA CYS A 37 -4.81 8.20 -0.82
C CYS A 37 -5.83 7.15 -0.36
N CYS A 38 -6.50 6.47 -1.29
CA CYS A 38 -7.44 5.40 -0.98
C CYS A 38 -6.79 4.27 -0.19
N SER A 39 -5.59 3.82 -0.58
CA SER A 39 -4.86 2.75 0.11
C SER A 39 -4.49 3.14 1.54
N LEU A 40 -4.07 4.40 1.74
CA LEU A 40 -3.79 4.94 3.06
C LEU A 40 -5.05 4.97 3.93
N ILE A 41 -6.18 5.45 3.40
CA ILE A 41 -7.46 5.52 4.12
C ILE A 41 -7.94 4.11 4.48
N ILE A 42 -7.89 3.16 3.55
CA ILE A 42 -8.27 1.75 3.81
C ILE A 42 -7.38 1.16 4.89
N GLY A 43 -6.06 1.33 4.78
CA GLY A 43 -5.12 0.90 5.81
C GLY A 43 -5.47 1.49 7.17
N PHE A 44 -5.70 2.81 7.24
CA PHE A 44 -6.07 3.51 8.48
C PHE A 44 -7.33 2.93 9.12
N ILE A 45 -8.39 2.71 8.34
CA ILE A 45 -9.65 2.13 8.83
C ILE A 45 -9.42 0.73 9.38
N ILE A 46 -8.67 -0.11 8.66
CA ILE A 46 -8.36 -1.49 9.08
C ILE A 46 -7.51 -1.48 10.36
N GLY A 47 -6.52 -0.59 10.46
CA GLY A 47 -5.71 -0.42 11.66
C GLY A 47 -6.54 -0.02 12.88
N CYS A 48 -7.46 0.94 12.72
CA CYS A 48 -8.42 1.30 13.77
C CYS A 48 -9.29 0.11 14.18
N PHE A 49 -9.80 -0.66 13.22
CA PHE A 49 -10.64 -1.83 13.50
C PHE A 49 -9.88 -2.92 14.27
N ILE A 50 -8.64 -3.22 13.89
CA ILE A 50 -7.75 -4.15 14.59
C ILE A 50 -7.58 -3.71 16.05
N GLN A 51 -7.33 -2.42 16.28
CA GLN A 51 -7.12 -1.91 17.63
C GLN A 51 -8.41 -1.92 18.48
N CYS A 52 -9.55 -1.52 17.91
CA CYS A 52 -10.84 -1.62 18.59
C CYS A 52 -11.19 -3.07 18.92
N SER A 53 -10.83 -4.02 18.05
CA SER A 53 -11.01 -5.45 18.28
C SER A 53 -10.20 -5.94 19.48
N THR A 54 -8.93 -5.56 19.59
CA THR A 54 -8.07 -5.87 20.74
C THR A 54 -8.58 -5.24 22.03
N LEU A 55 -9.02 -3.98 22.00
CA LEU A 55 -9.61 -3.31 23.15
C LEU A 55 -10.91 -4.01 23.60
N GLY A 56 -11.77 -4.38 22.65
CA GLY A 56 -13.00 -5.12 22.90
C GLY A 56 -12.75 -6.47 23.55
N ALA A 57 -11.75 -7.22 23.07
CA ALA A 57 -11.34 -8.47 23.69
C ALA A 57 -10.85 -8.28 25.13
N ASN A 58 -10.01 -7.28 25.38
CA ASN A 58 -9.51 -6.95 26.72
C ASN A 58 -10.66 -6.56 27.68
N PHE A 59 -11.62 -5.77 27.19
CA PHE A 59 -12.80 -5.38 27.95
C PHE A 59 -13.73 -6.57 28.25
N MET A 60 -13.98 -7.43 27.25
CA MET A 60 -14.78 -8.64 27.42
C MET A 60 -14.15 -9.60 28.44
N MET A 61 -12.84 -9.82 28.34
CA MET A 61 -12.09 -10.65 29.31
C MET A 61 -12.17 -10.08 30.73
N THR A 62 -11.98 -8.78 30.88
CA THR A 62 -12.13 -8.08 32.16
C THR A 62 -13.53 -8.28 32.76
N THR A 63 -14.56 -8.20 31.92
CA THR A 63 -15.96 -8.30 32.35
C THR A 63 -16.33 -9.72 32.76
N LEU A 64 -15.85 -10.74 32.03
CA LEU A 64 -16.19 -12.14 32.28
C LEU A 64 -15.45 -12.73 33.49
N TYR A 65 -14.17 -12.39 33.66
CA TYR A 65 -13.31 -13.03 34.65
C TYR A 65 -13.11 -12.19 35.92
N GLY A 66 -13.57 -10.94 35.94
CA GLY A 66 -13.42 -10.04 37.08
C GLY A 66 -11.98 -9.53 37.28
N LYS A 67 -11.80 -8.66 38.28
CA LYS A 67 -10.53 -7.93 38.52
C LYS A 67 -9.36 -8.79 38.99
N GLU A 68 -9.59 -10.03 39.45
CA GLU A 68 -8.52 -10.85 40.04
C GLU A 68 -7.69 -11.65 39.01
N VAL A 69 -8.07 -11.62 37.72
CA VAL A 69 -7.50 -12.52 36.69
C VAL A 69 -6.41 -11.85 35.84
N TYR A 70 -6.09 -10.58 36.07
CA TYR A 70 -5.03 -9.88 35.33
C TYR A 70 -3.62 -10.49 35.50
N PHE A 71 -3.42 -11.37 36.50
CA PHE A 71 -2.14 -12.02 36.78
C PHE A 71 -2.08 -13.50 36.40
N THR A 72 -3.11 -14.04 35.75
CA THR A 72 -3.11 -15.45 35.35
C THR A 72 -2.41 -15.62 34.00
N GLU A 73 -1.49 -16.58 33.89
CA GLU A 73 -0.78 -16.91 32.64
C GLU A 73 -1.74 -17.09 31.44
N THR A 74 -2.94 -17.60 31.71
CA THR A 74 -4.04 -17.76 30.75
C THR A 74 -4.42 -16.44 30.06
N PHE A 75 -4.41 -15.31 30.77
CA PHE A 75 -4.74 -14.00 30.19
C PHE A 75 -3.70 -13.57 29.15
N ILE A 76 -2.42 -13.78 29.46
CA ILE A 76 -1.31 -13.45 28.55
C ILE A 76 -1.42 -14.32 27.29
N VAL A 77 -1.66 -15.62 27.44
CA VAL A 77 -1.82 -16.55 26.30
C VAL A 77 -3.00 -16.16 25.42
N ILE A 78 -4.16 -15.85 26.00
CA ILE A 78 -5.35 -15.42 25.24
C ILE A 78 -5.10 -14.10 24.51
N SER A 79 -4.47 -13.14 25.18
CA SER A 79 -4.14 -11.83 24.57
C SER A 79 -3.15 -11.99 23.42
N LEU A 80 -2.11 -12.82 23.59
CA LEU A 80 -1.15 -13.14 22.52
C LEU A 80 -1.83 -13.85 21.34
N ALA A 81 -2.69 -14.83 21.62
CA ALA A 81 -3.45 -15.53 20.58
C ALA A 81 -4.36 -14.56 19.81
N TRP A 82 -5.00 -13.62 20.49
CA TRP A 82 -5.82 -12.58 19.86
C TRP A 82 -5.01 -11.64 18.98
N CYS A 83 -3.85 -11.17 19.47
CA CYS A 83 -2.92 -10.37 18.68
C CYS A 83 -2.42 -11.12 17.43
N PHE A 84 -2.21 -12.44 17.54
CA PHE A 84 -1.84 -13.26 16.40
C PHE A 84 -2.97 -13.34 15.36
N VAL A 85 -4.22 -13.56 15.81
CA VAL A 85 -5.39 -13.59 14.92
C VAL A 85 -5.59 -12.25 14.22
N THR A 86 -5.49 -11.12 14.93
CA THR A 86 -5.65 -9.80 14.33
C THR A 86 -4.50 -9.45 13.37
N SER A 87 -3.29 -9.91 13.66
CA SER A 87 -2.15 -9.79 12.74
C SER A 87 -2.37 -10.59 11.45
N ILE A 88 -2.81 -11.84 11.54
CA ILE A 88 -3.17 -12.66 10.36
C ILE A 88 -4.26 -11.97 9.56
N MET A 89 -5.29 -11.42 10.21
CA MET A 89 -6.37 -10.71 9.53
C MET A 89 -5.85 -9.51 8.72
N GLY A 90 -4.92 -8.73 9.28
CA GLY A 90 -4.27 -7.62 8.55
C GLY A 90 -3.52 -8.09 7.29
N VAL A 91 -2.78 -9.19 7.38
CA VAL A 91 -2.08 -9.80 6.23
C VAL A 91 -3.08 -10.35 5.21
N ALA A 92 -4.15 -11.00 5.64
CA ALA A 92 -5.18 -11.53 4.75
C ALA A 92 -5.87 -10.40 3.94
N VAL A 93 -6.14 -9.25 4.58
CA VAL A 93 -6.68 -8.07 3.88
C VAL A 93 -5.69 -7.54 2.83
N LEU A 94 -4.39 -7.50 3.15
CA LEU A 94 -3.35 -7.12 2.19
C LEU A 94 -3.31 -8.06 0.98
N LEU A 95 -3.31 -9.38 1.20
CA LEU A 95 -3.32 -10.38 0.13
C LEU A 95 -4.59 -10.28 -0.72
N PHE A 96 -5.73 -9.99 -0.10
CA PHE A 96 -6.98 -9.77 -0.81
C PHE A 96 -6.93 -8.51 -1.68
N LEU A 97 -6.41 -7.40 -1.15
CA LEU A 97 -6.20 -6.16 -1.93
C LEU A 97 -5.27 -6.40 -3.12
N ARG A 98 -4.15 -7.11 -2.91
CA ARG A 98 -3.23 -7.50 -3.99
C ARG A 98 -3.96 -8.31 -5.06
N SER A 99 -4.72 -9.32 -4.65
CA SER A 99 -5.49 -10.18 -5.55
C SER A 99 -6.54 -9.40 -6.35
N LEU A 100 -7.21 -8.44 -5.72
CA LEU A 100 -8.17 -7.56 -6.38
C LEU A 100 -7.51 -6.67 -7.44
N VAL A 101 -6.36 -6.05 -7.13
CA VAL A 101 -5.63 -5.19 -8.07
C VAL A 101 -5.17 -5.97 -9.28
N VAL A 102 -4.58 -7.15 -9.06
CA VAL A 102 -4.14 -8.05 -10.14
C VAL A 102 -5.33 -8.48 -11.01
N THR A 103 -6.43 -8.92 -10.38
CA THR A 103 -7.63 -9.36 -11.11
C THR A 103 -8.26 -8.22 -11.92
N ALA A 104 -8.40 -7.03 -11.33
CA ALA A 104 -8.95 -5.85 -12.02
C ALA A 104 -8.08 -5.45 -13.22
N PHE A 105 -6.75 -5.57 -13.09
CA PHE A 105 -5.83 -5.29 -14.16
C PHE A 105 -5.95 -6.28 -15.33
N TYR A 106 -5.96 -7.59 -15.06
CA TYR A 106 -6.12 -8.60 -16.12
C TYR A 106 -7.50 -8.52 -16.79
N ALA A 107 -8.55 -8.24 -16.02
CA ALA A 107 -9.89 -8.05 -16.57
C ALA A 107 -9.96 -6.84 -17.53
N THR A 108 -9.24 -5.77 -17.23
CA THR A 108 -9.23 -4.54 -18.05
C THR A 108 -8.33 -4.67 -19.28
N ASN A 109 -7.31 -5.53 -19.25
CA ASN A 109 -6.30 -5.67 -20.30
C ASN A 109 -6.46 -6.92 -21.20
N THR A 110 -7.63 -7.58 -21.19
CA THR A 110 -7.91 -8.78 -22.01
C THR A 110 -7.86 -8.54 -23.53
N SER A 111 -7.81 -7.29 -23.99
CA SER A 111 -7.81 -6.95 -25.42
C SER A 111 -6.42 -7.05 -26.03
N ARG A 112 -6.15 -8.15 -26.76
CA ARG A 112 -5.13 -8.39 -27.81
C ARG A 112 -4.24 -7.16 -28.13
N GLN A 113 -3.21 -6.92 -27.31
CA GLN A 113 -2.23 -5.86 -27.54
C GLN A 113 -0.85 -6.46 -27.80
N ASP A 114 -0.05 -5.71 -28.56
CA ASP A 114 1.36 -6.02 -28.84
C ASP A 114 2.13 -6.35 -27.56
N GLU A 115 3.01 -7.35 -27.67
CA GLU A 115 3.81 -7.91 -26.56
C GLU A 115 4.60 -6.83 -25.81
N ALA A 116 5.13 -5.83 -26.54
CA ALA A 116 5.83 -4.69 -25.95
C ALA A 116 4.94 -3.77 -25.10
N VAL A 117 3.64 -3.65 -25.42
CA VAL A 117 2.69 -2.85 -24.63
C VAL A 117 2.27 -3.61 -23.37
N LEU A 118 2.24 -4.93 -23.43
CA LEU A 118 1.96 -5.78 -22.27
C LEU A 118 3.04 -5.62 -21.20
N GLU A 119 4.31 -5.70 -21.58
CA GLU A 119 5.45 -5.59 -20.66
C GLU A 119 5.48 -4.22 -19.95
N ALA A 120 5.26 -3.13 -20.69
CA ALA A 120 5.17 -1.79 -20.10
C ALA A 120 4.01 -1.65 -19.09
N LYS A 121 2.89 -2.33 -19.35
CA LYS A 121 1.72 -2.33 -18.46
C LYS A 121 1.95 -3.20 -17.22
N GLU A 122 2.60 -4.35 -17.35
CA GLU A 122 2.96 -5.21 -16.21
C GLU A 122 3.92 -4.49 -15.26
N ASN A 123 4.95 -3.83 -15.79
CA ASN A 123 5.86 -3.00 -14.99
C ASN A 123 5.12 -1.88 -14.24
N TYR A 124 4.12 -1.27 -14.89
CA TYR A 124 3.25 -0.29 -14.22
C TYR A 124 2.37 -0.92 -13.13
N MET A 125 1.81 -2.12 -13.37
CA MET A 125 1.02 -2.85 -12.39
C MET A 125 1.83 -3.17 -11.14
N VAL A 126 3.06 -3.67 -11.29
CA VAL A 126 3.96 -3.98 -10.17
C VAL A 126 4.21 -2.73 -9.33
N GLN A 127 4.48 -1.59 -9.97
CA GLN A 127 4.64 -0.32 -9.26
C GLN A 127 3.37 0.12 -8.52
N VAL A 128 2.19 -0.10 -9.11
CA VAL A 128 0.91 0.23 -8.46
C VAL A 128 0.70 -0.65 -7.23
N ILE A 129 0.94 -1.96 -7.34
CA ILE A 129 0.82 -2.92 -6.23
C ILE A 129 1.77 -2.53 -5.10
N GLU A 130 3.04 -2.29 -5.39
CA GLU A 130 4.04 -1.91 -4.37
C GLU A 130 3.62 -0.61 -3.65
N ASN A 131 3.13 0.39 -4.40
CA ASN A 131 2.61 1.61 -3.80
C ASN A 131 1.41 1.30 -2.88
N ILE A 132 0.44 0.51 -3.34
CA ILE A 132 -0.76 0.17 -2.55
C ILE A 132 -0.36 -0.54 -1.26
N GLU A 133 0.48 -1.57 -1.34
CA GLU A 133 0.96 -2.34 -0.17
C GLU A 133 1.66 -1.42 0.83
N GLN A 134 2.55 -0.55 0.36
CA GLN A 134 3.29 0.36 1.21
C GLN A 134 2.38 1.41 1.87
N PHE A 135 1.50 2.07 1.11
CA PHE A 135 0.58 3.07 1.67
C PHE A 135 -0.48 2.46 2.59
N PHE A 136 -0.93 1.23 2.29
CA PHE A 136 -1.78 0.47 3.20
C PHE A 136 -1.05 0.19 4.52
N ALA A 137 0.19 -0.29 4.47
CA ALA A 137 0.97 -0.60 5.67
C ALA A 137 1.18 0.64 6.54
N VAL A 138 1.56 1.77 5.94
CA VAL A 138 1.67 3.05 6.64
C VAL A 138 0.32 3.48 7.23
N GLY A 139 -0.75 3.40 6.44
CA GLY A 139 -2.11 3.73 6.89
C GLY A 139 -2.51 2.90 8.11
N SER A 140 -2.31 1.58 8.05
CA SER A 140 -2.63 0.65 9.14
C SER A 140 -1.86 0.95 10.41
N LEU A 141 -0.57 1.27 10.29
CA LEU A 141 0.29 1.61 11.42
C LEU A 141 -0.15 2.91 12.11
N VAL A 142 -0.49 3.93 11.31
CA VAL A 142 -1.07 5.19 11.81
C VAL A 142 -2.43 4.95 12.45
N GLY A 143 -3.28 4.11 11.85
CA GLY A 143 -4.59 3.74 12.38
C GLY A 143 -4.48 3.11 13.77
N VAL A 144 -3.67 2.06 13.90
CA VAL A 144 -3.42 1.38 15.19
C VAL A 144 -2.89 2.36 16.24
N GLY A 145 -1.88 3.16 15.87
CA GLY A 145 -1.28 4.14 16.78
C GLY A 145 -2.26 5.23 17.24
N SER A 146 -3.04 5.78 16.31
CA SER A 146 -4.06 6.80 16.62
C SER A 146 -5.16 6.23 17.52
N ALA A 147 -5.61 5.00 17.28
CA ALA A 147 -6.59 4.33 18.12
C ALA A 147 -6.04 4.05 19.52
N TRP A 148 -4.76 3.69 19.65
CA TRP A 148 -4.07 3.59 20.94
C TRP A 148 -4.03 4.94 21.67
N THR A 149 -3.59 6.01 21.00
CA THR A 149 -3.55 7.35 21.59
C THR A 149 -4.92 7.79 22.08
N VAL A 150 -5.98 7.58 21.29
CA VAL A 150 -7.36 7.90 21.69
C VAL A 150 -7.77 7.09 22.91
N THR A 151 -7.44 5.80 22.94
CA THR A 151 -7.75 4.93 24.08
C THR A 151 -7.02 5.39 25.36
N ASP A 152 -5.73 5.71 25.27
CA ASP A 152 -4.93 6.19 26.41
C ASP A 152 -5.47 7.50 26.98
N ILE A 153 -5.93 8.41 26.10
CA ILE A 153 -6.59 9.66 26.50
C ILE A 153 -7.90 9.37 27.23
N LEU A 154 -8.72 8.45 26.70
CA LEU A 154 -10.01 8.08 27.31
C LEU A 154 -9.83 7.39 28.67
N LEU A 155 -8.74 6.65 28.87
CA LEU A 155 -8.40 6.01 30.14
C LEU A 155 -7.72 6.96 31.13
N GLY A 156 -7.37 8.19 30.72
CA GLY A 156 -6.70 9.17 31.57
C GLY A 156 -5.23 8.86 31.85
N MET A 157 -4.60 7.97 31.09
CA MET A 157 -3.22 7.52 31.29
C MET A 157 -2.21 8.47 30.60
N GLN A 158 -2.08 9.69 31.12
CA GLN A 158 -1.31 10.78 30.49
C GLN A 158 0.17 10.43 30.20
N SER A 159 0.81 9.58 31.01
CA SER A 159 2.21 9.16 30.79
C SER A 159 2.37 8.26 29.56
N HIS A 160 1.36 7.46 29.22
CA HIS A 160 1.42 6.49 28.12
C HIS A 160 1.20 7.13 26.75
N VAL A 161 0.48 8.26 26.71
CA VAL A 161 0.22 9.03 25.49
C VAL A 161 1.52 9.42 24.77
N TYR A 162 2.54 9.86 25.51
CA TYR A 162 3.83 10.24 24.94
C TYR A 162 4.57 9.06 24.32
N HIS A 163 4.53 7.89 24.98
CA HIS A 163 5.14 6.67 24.45
C HIS A 163 4.42 6.21 23.18
N SER A 164 3.09 6.21 23.18
CA SER A 164 2.27 5.87 22.02
C SER A 164 2.59 6.79 20.83
N LEU A 165 2.63 8.11 21.03
CA LEU A 165 2.97 9.07 19.99
C LEU A 165 4.40 8.89 19.45
N LEU A 166 5.37 8.63 20.34
CA LEU A 166 6.76 8.37 19.94
C LEU A 166 6.85 7.13 19.03
N THR A 167 6.14 6.05 19.37
CA THR A 167 6.15 4.83 18.54
C THR A 167 5.60 5.09 17.14
N VAL A 168 4.54 5.90 17.01
CA VAL A 168 3.98 6.32 15.71
C VAL A 168 4.99 7.15 14.93
N CYS A 169 5.67 8.11 15.56
CA CYS A 169 6.69 8.91 14.91
C CYS A 169 7.86 8.07 14.39
N ILE A 170 8.37 7.13 15.21
CA ILE A 170 9.45 6.22 14.80
C ILE A 170 9.00 5.33 13.63
N ALA A 171 7.79 4.78 13.72
CA ALA A 171 7.15 4.02 12.66
C ALA A 171 7.07 4.80 11.35
N LEU A 172 6.64 6.06 11.39
CA LEU A 172 6.53 6.94 10.22
C LEU A 172 7.90 7.26 9.62
N ILE A 173 8.90 7.53 10.47
CA ILE A 173 10.29 7.75 10.03
C ILE A 173 10.82 6.49 9.33
N TRP A 174 10.64 5.32 9.95
CA TRP A 174 11.04 4.04 9.36
C TRP A 174 10.37 3.81 8.01
N CYS A 175 9.05 4.03 7.93
CA CYS A 175 8.31 3.91 6.69
C CYS A 175 8.86 4.86 5.62
N LYS A 176 9.12 6.14 5.95
CA LYS A 176 9.72 7.12 5.03
C LYS A 176 11.11 6.69 4.55
N CYS A 177 11.95 6.19 5.46
CA CYS A 177 13.27 5.66 5.14
C CYS A 177 13.16 4.44 4.19
N ALA A 178 12.26 3.50 4.48
CA ALA A 178 12.02 2.32 3.66
C ALA A 178 11.57 2.69 2.23
N MET A 179 10.63 3.64 2.06
CA MET A 179 10.23 4.08 0.70
C MET A 179 11.39 4.75 -0.04
N LYS A 180 12.20 5.55 0.67
CA LYS A 180 13.34 6.23 0.06
C LYS A 180 14.37 5.21 -0.42
N HIS A 181 14.60 4.15 0.37
CA HIS A 181 15.50 3.07 0.02
C HIS A 181 15.00 2.26 -1.19
N SER A 182 13.71 1.89 -1.25
CA SER A 182 13.13 1.19 -2.41
C SER A 182 13.28 2.02 -3.70
N LYS A 183 13.00 3.34 -3.63
CA LYS A 183 13.19 4.24 -4.79
C LYS A 183 14.62 4.33 -5.29
N THR A 184 15.61 4.27 -4.39
CA THR A 184 17.02 4.27 -4.78
C THR A 184 17.37 3.00 -5.52
N ILE A 185 16.99 1.82 -4.99
CA ILE A 185 17.24 0.53 -5.64
C ILE A 185 16.63 0.49 -7.05
N ALA A 186 15.37 0.92 -7.18
CA ALA A 186 14.69 0.94 -8.47
C ALA A 186 15.35 1.91 -9.49
N LYS A 187 16.01 2.97 -9.01
CA LYS A 187 16.74 3.92 -9.87
C LYS A 187 18.09 3.33 -10.32
N ASP A 188 18.79 2.65 -9.42
CA ASP A 188 20.08 2.03 -9.70
C ASP A 188 19.94 0.85 -10.68
N GLU A 189 18.86 0.07 -10.54
CA GLU A 189 18.54 -1.02 -11.46
C GLU A 189 18.28 -0.50 -12.88
N LYS A 190 17.49 0.57 -13.04
CA LYS A 190 17.26 1.21 -14.34
C LYS A 190 18.53 1.78 -14.95
N ALA A 191 19.38 2.44 -14.16
CA ALA A 191 20.65 2.97 -14.64
C ALA A 191 21.60 1.85 -15.10
N SER A 192 21.51 0.65 -14.54
CA SER A 192 22.33 -0.50 -14.95
C SER A 192 21.88 -1.15 -16.26
N ILE A 193 20.57 -1.13 -16.55
CA ILE A 193 19.98 -1.65 -17.79
C ILE A 193 20.32 -0.73 -18.96
N ASP A 194 20.13 0.59 -18.81
CA ASP A 194 20.46 1.58 -19.85
C ASP A 194 21.95 1.56 -20.24
N ASN A 195 22.84 1.23 -19.30
CA ASN A 195 24.28 1.10 -19.59
C ASN A 195 24.65 -0.21 -20.30
N ASN A 196 23.85 -1.28 -20.14
CA ASN A 196 24.10 -2.58 -20.79
C ASN A 196 23.47 -2.69 -22.19
N ASP A 197 22.37 -1.98 -22.46
CA ASP A 197 21.71 -1.99 -23.78
C ASP A 197 22.53 -1.32 -24.89
N LEU A 198 23.58 -0.56 -24.54
CA LEU A 198 24.50 0.00 -25.54
C LEU A 198 25.62 -0.95 -25.97
N SER A 199 25.73 -2.16 -25.38
CA SER A 199 26.90 -3.04 -25.58
C SER A 199 26.63 -4.46 -26.10
N THR A 200 25.38 -4.90 -26.26
CA THR A 200 25.13 -6.28 -26.74
C THR A 200 23.92 -6.39 -27.67
N PRO A 201 24.11 -6.74 -28.96
CA PRO A 201 23.00 -7.18 -29.80
C PRO A 201 22.42 -8.49 -29.27
N LEU A 202 21.08 -8.51 -29.15
CA LEU A 202 20.24 -9.64 -28.71
C LEU A 202 20.56 -10.93 -29.49
N VAL A 203 21.28 -11.86 -28.85
CA VAL A 203 21.35 -13.26 -29.26
C VAL A 203 20.94 -14.11 -28.06
N GLY A 204 19.71 -14.63 -28.12
CA GLY A 204 19.23 -15.85 -27.49
C GLY A 204 19.58 -16.08 -26.02
N LYS A 205 18.67 -15.71 -25.11
CA LYS A 205 18.62 -16.33 -23.79
C LYS A 205 17.23 -16.93 -23.56
N GLU A 206 17.19 -18.25 -23.56
CA GLU A 206 16.04 -19.06 -23.18
C GLU A 206 15.65 -18.76 -21.73
N VAL A 207 14.39 -18.41 -21.52
CA VAL A 207 13.79 -18.15 -20.21
C VAL A 207 13.49 -19.49 -19.56
N VAL A 208 14.31 -19.89 -18.59
CA VAL A 208 14.01 -21.02 -17.69
C VAL A 208 13.25 -20.46 -16.48
N ILE A 209 11.92 -20.62 -16.50
CA ILE A 209 11.04 -20.27 -15.39
C ILE A 209 11.24 -21.30 -14.27
N GLN A 210 11.82 -20.88 -13.14
CA GLN A 210 11.85 -21.66 -11.91
C GLN A 210 10.65 -21.24 -11.05
N VAL A 211 9.66 -22.12 -10.93
CA VAL A 211 8.53 -21.97 -10.01
C VAL A 211 8.98 -22.39 -8.62
N VAL A 212 8.87 -21.49 -7.64
CA VAL A 212 8.96 -21.81 -6.20
C VAL A 212 7.69 -21.31 -5.53
#